data_AF-X5QGQ2-F1
#
_entry.id   AF-X5QGQ2-F1
#
_cell.length_a   1.000
_cell.length_b   1.000
_cell.length_c   1.000
_cell.angle_alpha   90.00
_cell.angle_beta   90.00
_cell.angle_gamma   90.00
#
_symmetry.space_group_name_H-M   'P 1'
#
loop_
_entity.id
_entity.type
_entity.pdbx_description
1 polymer ?
#
loop_
_entity_poly.entity_id
_entity_poly.type
_entity_poly.pdbx_seq_one_letter_code
_entity_poly.pdbx_strand_id
1 'polypeptide(L)'
;MISGRLQGMKYVIYFYGCENHEKCKSIQFSSGYTNPFTADQANEWNKKYRWVKAFSGDGSNFKMDVMFRGGVTRSTCCGSSLRIVQARLRAYIVATPFLL
;
A
#
# COMPACT_ATOMS: atom_id res chain seq x y z
N MET A 1 -12.76 5.77 -1.86
CA MET A 1 -11.82 4.88 -1.14
C MET A 1 -12.40 3.48 -1.04
N ILE A 2 -11.55 2.46 -0.94
CA ILE A 2 -11.95 1.08 -0.59
C ILE A 2 -11.09 0.65 0.59
N SER A 3 -11.69 0.08 1.63
CA SER A 3 -10.96 -0.54 2.73
C SER A 3 -11.29 -2.02 2.82
N GLY A 4 -10.37 -2.79 3.37
CA GLY A 4 -10.56 -4.22 3.54
C GLY A 4 -9.54 -4.83 4.49
N ARG A 5 -9.68 -6.13 4.67
CA ARG A 5 -8.70 -6.96 5.35
C ARG A 5 -8.28 -8.07 4.39
N LEU A 6 -6.98 -8.27 4.28
CA LEU A 6 -6.44 -9.42 3.56
C LEU A 6 -5.41 -10.10 4.46
N GLN A 7 -5.60 -11.40 4.72
CA GLN A 7 -4.66 -12.21 5.51
C GLN A 7 -4.32 -11.56 6.87
N GLY A 8 -5.32 -10.99 7.56
CA GLY A 8 -5.17 -10.33 8.86
C GLY A 8 -4.70 -8.87 8.81
N MET A 9 -4.23 -8.38 7.66
CA MET A 9 -3.70 -7.03 7.51
C MET A 9 -4.79 -6.07 7.02
N LYS A 10 -4.98 -4.95 7.72
CA LYS A 10 -5.91 -3.89 7.31
C LYS A 10 -5.28 -3.07 6.21
N TYR A 11 -6.00 -2.86 5.12
CA TYR A 11 -5.56 -1.99 4.04
C TYR A 11 -6.64 -1.02 3.61
N VAL A 12 -6.20 0.09 3.03
CA VAL A 12 -7.03 1.13 2.42
C VAL A 12 -6.45 1.50 1.06
N ILE A 13 -7.31 1.60 0.06
CA ILE A 13 -6.98 2.06 -1.28
C ILE A 13 -7.66 3.41 -1.50
N TYR A 14 -6.83 4.40 -1.80
CA TYR A 14 -7.26 5.70 -2.25
C TYR A 14 -7.13 5.76 -3.78
N PHE A 15 -8.11 6.37 -4.43
CA PHE A 15 -8.16 6.52 -5.88
C PHE A 15 -7.91 7.99 -6.21
N TYR A 16 -7.03 8.25 -7.17
CA TYR A 16 -6.62 9.60 -7.56
C TYR A 16 -6.69 9.79 -9.08
N GLY A 17 -6.91 11.05 -9.48
CA GLY A 17 -6.98 11.43 -10.89
C GLY A 17 -8.10 10.73 -11.65
N CYS A 18 -9.27 10.59 -11.03
CA CYS A 18 -10.45 9.99 -11.64
C CYS A 18 -11.24 11.04 -12.43
N GLU A 19 -11.84 10.63 -13.54
CA GLU A 19 -12.79 11.42 -14.32
C GLU A 19 -14.19 10.88 -14.03
N ASN A 20 -15.10 11.70 -13.47
CA ASN A 20 -16.45 11.29 -13.08
C ASN A 20 -16.51 10.02 -12.20
N HIS A 21 -15.56 9.89 -11.25
CA HIS A 21 -15.39 8.71 -10.38
C HIS A 21 -15.01 7.41 -11.12
N GLU A 22 -14.62 7.51 -12.39
CA GLU A 22 -14.16 6.41 -13.22
C GLU A 22 -12.73 6.67 -13.74
N LYS A 23 -12.09 5.63 -14.31
CA LYS A 23 -10.79 5.70 -14.99
C LYS A 23 -9.69 6.44 -14.20
N CYS A 24 -9.60 6.18 -12.91
CA CYS A 24 -8.59 6.76 -12.03
C CYS A 24 -7.17 6.46 -12.54
N LYS A 25 -6.35 7.51 -12.70
CA LYS A 25 -4.98 7.40 -13.23
C LYS A 25 -4.02 6.72 -12.25
N SER A 26 -4.28 6.84 -10.96
CA SER A 26 -3.46 6.22 -9.93
C SER A 26 -4.27 5.80 -8.71
N ILE A 27 -3.70 4.86 -7.96
CA ILE A 27 -4.17 4.49 -6.63
C ILE A 27 -3.02 4.62 -5.64
N GLN A 28 -3.36 4.87 -4.38
CA GLN A 28 -2.45 4.70 -3.25
C GLN A 28 -2.96 3.57 -2.39
N PHE A 29 -2.12 2.55 -2.23
CA PHE A 29 -2.33 1.50 -1.25
C PHE A 29 -1.72 1.93 0.08
N SER A 30 -2.49 1.85 1.15
CA SER A 30 -2.08 2.12 2.52
C SER A 30 -2.33 0.89 3.39
N SER A 31 -1.34 0.46 4.16
CA SER A 31 -1.47 -0.64 5.11
C SER A 31 -0.97 -0.21 6.48
N GLY A 32 -1.79 -0.45 7.50
CA GLY A 32 -1.46 -0.14 8.89
C GLY A 32 -1.14 -1.40 9.69
N TYR A 33 -0.07 -1.37 10.49
CA TYR A 33 0.28 -2.40 11.46
C TYR A 33 0.22 -1.87 12.88
N THR A 34 -0.14 -2.75 13.81
CA THR A 34 -0.27 -2.44 15.24
C THR A 34 1.08 -2.07 15.84
N ASN A 35 2.16 -2.74 15.42
CA ASN A 35 3.50 -2.47 15.93
C ASN A 35 4.06 -1.23 15.20
N PRO A 36 4.38 -0.14 15.93
CA PRO A 36 4.90 1.07 15.33
C PRO A 36 6.38 0.92 14.97
N PHE A 37 6.75 1.44 13.80
CA PHE A 37 8.14 1.58 13.37
C PHE A 37 8.74 2.80 14.05
N THR A 38 9.99 2.68 14.47
CA THR A 38 10.79 3.86 14.84
C THR A 38 11.12 4.68 13.58
N ALA A 39 11.48 5.94 13.77
CA ALA A 39 11.91 6.80 12.65
C ALA A 39 13.11 6.20 11.91
N ASP A 40 14.05 5.58 12.63
CA ASP A 40 15.22 4.93 12.04
C ASP A 40 14.85 3.70 11.21
N GLN A 41 13.94 2.85 11.71
CA GLN A 41 13.43 1.71 10.95
C GLN A 41 12.70 2.15 9.67
N ALA A 42 11.90 3.21 9.76
CA ALA A 42 11.24 3.79 8.60
C ALA A 42 12.24 4.37 7.59
N ASN A 43 13.31 5.02 8.05
CA ASN A 43 14.36 5.57 7.19
C ASN A 43 15.16 4.47 6.48
N GLU A 44 15.57 3.42 7.19
CA GLU A 44 16.27 2.27 6.61
C GLU A 44 15.40 1.55 5.57
N TRP A 45 14.11 1.39 5.87
CA TRP A 45 13.12 0.89 4.91
C TRP A 45 13.07 1.75 3.64
N ASN A 46 12.95 3.07 3.82
CA ASN A 46 12.78 4.04 2.74
C ASN A 46 14.04 4.16 1.85
N LYS A 47 15.23 3.84 2.38
CA LYS A 47 16.48 3.71 1.63
C LYS A 47 16.49 2.45 0.77
N LYS A 48 16.03 1.31 1.34
CA LYS A 48 16.03 0.01 0.66
C LYS A 48 14.95 -0.10 -0.41
N TYR A 49 13.77 0.48 -0.17
CA TYR A 49 12.61 0.35 -1.07
C TYR A 49 12.20 1.68 -1.65
N ARG A 50 12.32 1.78 -2.99
CA ARG A 50 11.99 3.00 -3.73
C ARG A 50 10.48 3.31 -3.74
N TRP A 51 9.65 2.29 -3.86
CA TRP A 51 8.23 2.42 -4.21
C TRP A 51 7.26 2.22 -3.06
N VAL A 52 7.75 1.75 -1.91
CA VAL A 52 6.95 1.57 -0.70
C VAL A 52 7.56 2.41 0.39
N LYS A 53 6.80 3.36 0.93
CA LYS A 53 7.26 4.23 2.00
C LYS A 53 6.69 3.79 3.33
N ALA A 54 7.54 3.71 4.35
CA ALA A 54 7.16 3.48 5.73
C ALA A 54 7.19 4.82 6.49
N PHE A 55 6.26 4.97 7.43
CA PHE A 55 6.14 6.13 8.31
C PHE A 55 6.09 5.66 9.77
N SER A 56 6.83 6.35 10.64
CA SER A 56 6.77 6.18 12.10
C SER A 56 5.60 6.97 12.70
N GLY A 57 4.98 6.46 13.76
CA GLY A 57 3.83 7.08 14.45
C GLY A 57 3.00 6.07 15.24
N ASP A 58 1.75 6.42 15.58
CA ASP A 58 0.77 5.54 16.26
C ASP A 58 0.28 4.42 15.33
N GLY A 59 1.18 3.47 15.07
CA GLY A 59 1.03 2.39 14.10
C GLY A 59 1.93 2.58 12.87
N SER A 60 2.55 1.48 12.40
CA SER A 60 3.35 1.53 11.17
C SER A 60 2.43 1.65 9.97
N ASN A 61 2.61 2.71 9.19
CA ASN A 61 1.84 2.90 7.96
C ASN A 61 2.77 2.76 6.75
N PHE A 62 2.44 1.80 5.89
CA PHE A 62 3.10 1.59 4.61
C PHE A 62 2.23 2.17 3.50
N LYS A 63 2.81 3.03 2.66
CA LYS A 63 2.14 3.60 1.49
C LYS A 63 2.85 3.21 0.21
N MET A 64 2.09 2.80 -0.78
CA MET A 64 2.57 2.44 -2.10
C MET A 64 1.65 3.01 -3.16
N ASP A 65 2.19 3.87 -4.02
CA ASP A 65 1.45 4.43 -5.15
C ASP A 65 1.64 3.57 -6.40
N VAL A 66 0.54 3.31 -7.10
CA VAL A 66 0.51 2.53 -8.34
C VAL A 66 -0.23 3.33 -9.39
N MET A 67 0.42 3.53 -10.53
CA MET A 67 -0.17 4.20 -11.69
C MET A 67 -0.68 3.16 -12.67
N PHE A 68 -1.87 3.40 -13.24
CA PHE A 68 -2.47 2.53 -14.25
C PHE A 68 -2.44 3.22 -15.60
N ARG A 69 -1.69 2.64 -16.54
CA ARG A 69 -1.69 3.09 -17.93
C ARG A 69 -3.05 2.71 -18.55
N GLY A 70 -3.86 3.71 -18.89
CA GLY A 70 -5.25 3.53 -19.39
C GLY A 70 -6.34 3.77 -18.35
N GLY A 71 -5.98 4.09 -17.10
CA GLY A 71 -6.92 4.33 -16.01
C GLY A 71 -7.51 3.06 -15.42
N VAL A 72 -7.99 3.13 -14.18
CA VAL A 72 -8.62 2.02 -13.47
C VAL A 72 -9.97 2.43 -12.89
N THR A 73 -10.98 1.58 -13.03
CA THR A 73 -12.27 1.78 -12.33
C THR A 73 -12.25 1.07 -10.98
N ARG A 74 -13.17 1.48 -10.10
CA ARG A 74 -13.34 0.85 -8.79
C ARG A 74 -13.60 -0.67 -8.90
N SER A 75 -14.40 -1.09 -9.87
CA SER A 75 -14.77 -2.48 -10.13
C SER A 75 -13.60 -3.32 -10.66
N THR A 76 -12.78 -2.76 -11.55
CA THR A 76 -11.66 -3.49 -12.17
C THR A 76 -10.42 -3.54 -11.26
N CYS A 77 -10.17 -2.48 -10.47
CA CYS A 77 -8.98 -2.39 -9.60
C CYS A 77 -8.91 -3.51 -8.53
N CYS A 78 -10.07 -3.90 -7.99
CA CYS A 78 -10.16 -4.77 -6.82
C CYS A 78 -10.02 -6.27 -7.11
N GLY A 79 -9.83 -6.66 -8.38
CA GLY A 79 -9.64 -8.05 -8.79
C GLY A 79 -8.18 -8.50 -8.72
N SER A 80 -7.59 -8.81 -9.88
CA SER A 80 -6.25 -9.38 -10.03
C SER A 80 -5.11 -8.42 -9.66
N SER A 81 -5.23 -7.13 -9.97
CA SER A 81 -4.19 -6.13 -9.66
C SER A 81 -3.98 -5.95 -8.15
N LEU A 82 -5.06 -6.00 -7.36
CA LEU A 82 -4.98 -5.87 -5.91
C LEU A 82 -4.16 -7.01 -5.29
N ARG A 83 -4.36 -8.25 -5.79
CA ARG A 83 -3.62 -9.42 -5.31
C ARG A 83 -2.13 -9.31 -5.60
N ILE A 84 -1.74 -8.77 -6.75
CA ILE A 84 -0.32 -8.57 -7.12
C ILE A 84 0.33 -7.50 -6.22
N VAL A 85 -0.34 -6.36 -6.04
CA VAL A 85 0.18 -5.28 -5.17
C VAL A 85 0.30 -5.76 -3.73
N GLN A 86 -0.68 -6.51 -3.24
CA GLN A 86 -0.64 -7.11 -1.90
C GLN A 86 0.45 -8.18 -1.76
N ALA A 87 0.63 -9.07 -2.75
CA ALA A 87 1.68 -10.06 -2.73
C ALA A 87 3.07 -9.43 -2.68
N ARG A 88 3.30 -8.35 -3.47
CA ARG A 88 4.55 -7.58 -3.40
C ARG A 88 4.73 -6.89 -2.07
N LEU A 89 3.71 -6.21 -1.55
CA LEU A 89 3.79 -5.53 -0.27
C LEU A 89 4.09 -6.53 0.86
N ARG A 90 3.42 -7.69 0.86
CA ARG A 90 3.68 -8.77 1.82
C ARG A 90 5.10 -9.31 1.67
N ALA A 91 5.60 -9.51 0.45
CA ALA A 91 6.98 -9.96 0.24
C ALA A 91 8.00 -8.97 0.81
N TYR A 92 7.79 -7.66 0.61
CA TYR A 92 8.64 -6.64 1.22
C TYR A 92 8.58 -6.69 2.75
N ILE A 93 7.38 -6.89 3.29
CA ILE A 93 7.12 -6.86 4.74
C ILE A 93 7.66 -8.10 5.44
N VAL A 94 7.43 -9.30 4.92
CA VAL A 94 7.97 -10.56 5.47
C VAL A 94 9.50 -10.60 5.35
N ALA A 95 10.07 -9.94 4.34
CA ALA A 95 11.51 -9.75 4.23
C ALA A 95 12.08 -8.68 5.19
N THR A 96 11.25 -8.08 6.06
CA THR A 96 11.70 -7.12 7.09
C THR A 96 11.90 -7.85 8.40
N PRO A 97 13.13 -7.89 8.93
CA PRO A 97 13.42 -8.58 10.19
C PRO A 97 12.73 -7.92 11.41
N PHE A 98 12.29 -6.67 11.30
CA PHE A 98 11.66 -5.93 12.40
C PHE A 98 10.14 -6.15 12.56
N LEU A 99 9.52 -6.98 11.69
CA LEU A 99 8.07 -7.24 11.70
C LEU A 99 7.72 -8.70 12.06
N LEU A 100 8.71 -9.51 12.45
CA LEU A 100 8.55 -10.87 12.97
C LEU A 100 8.58 -10.87 14.50
#